data_AF-A0A973HH13-F1
#
_entry.id   AF-A0A973HH13-F1
#
_cell.length_a   1.000
_cell.length_b   1.000
_cell.length_c   1.000
_cell.angle_alpha   90.00
_cell.angle_beta   90.00
_cell.angle_gamma   90.00
#
_symmetry.space_group_name_H-M   'P 1'
#
loop_
_entity.id
_entity.type
_entity.pdbx_description
1 polymer ?
#
loop_
_entity_poly.entity_id
_entity_poly.type
_entity_poly.pdbx_seq_one_letter_code
_entity_poly.pdbx_strand_id
1 'polypeptide(L)'
;MTKSLTVVYTIHDETSFESERKRILDLSQQYDPDNPPAWGVSASSTSDEIRRIELIEEAHELDEIDLAATVIAMPVVNHDTQLPE
;
A
#
# COMPACT_ATOMS: atom_id res chain seq x y z
N MET A 1 -10.92 -20.62 -13.66
CA MET A 1 -11.36 -19.59 -12.69
C MET A 1 -10.18 -19.19 -11.85
N THR A 2 -9.91 -17.88 -11.74
CA THR A 2 -8.92 -17.33 -10.82
C THR A 2 -9.39 -17.53 -9.38
N LYS A 3 -8.47 -17.87 -8.48
CA LYS A 3 -8.72 -17.94 -7.04
C LYS A 3 -7.82 -16.92 -6.35
N SER A 4 -8.37 -16.20 -5.39
CA SER A 4 -7.63 -15.18 -4.62
C SER A 4 -7.46 -15.64 -3.18
N LEU A 5 -6.32 -15.28 -2.58
CA LEU A 5 -6.03 -15.49 -1.16
C LEU A 5 -5.59 -14.15 -0.57
N THR A 6 -6.13 -13.80 0.59
CA THR A 6 -5.68 -12.66 1.38
C THR A 6 -4.72 -13.13 2.46
N VAL A 7 -3.57 -12.47 2.57
CA VAL A 7 -2.55 -12.75 3.60
C VAL A 7 -2.31 -11.50 4.41
N VAL A 8 -2.27 -11.64 5.74
CA VAL A 8 -1.98 -10.55 6.68
C VAL A 8 -0.68 -10.89 7.41
N TYR A 9 0.27 -9.95 7.38
CA TYR A 9 1.56 -10.09 8.05
C TYR A 9 1.62 -9.14 9.25
N THR A 10 2.06 -9.68 10.39
CA THR A 10 2.47 -8.87 11.54
C THR A 10 3.99 -8.86 11.58
N ILE A 11 4.60 -7.68 11.40
CA ILE A 11 6.04 -7.52 11.32
C ILE A 11 6.56 -7.08 12.69
N HIS A 12 7.42 -7.90 13.31
CA HIS A 12 8.06 -7.58 14.60
C HIS A 12 9.51 -7.07 14.44
N ASP A 13 10.15 -7.42 13.33
CA ASP A 13 11.49 -6.97 12.95
C ASP A 13 11.46 -6.61 11.46
N GLU A 14 11.48 -5.31 11.20
CA GLU A 14 11.37 -4.73 9.86
C GLU A 14 12.59 -5.08 9.00
N THR A 15 13.79 -5.13 9.60
CA THR A 15 15.02 -5.44 8.86
C THR A 15 15.00 -6.87 8.32
N SER A 16 14.53 -7.80 9.14
CA SER A 16 14.40 -9.20 8.73
C SER A 16 13.32 -9.42 7.68
N PHE A 17 12.29 -8.57 7.63
CA PHE A 17 11.18 -8.69 6.69
C PHE A 17 11.42 -7.99 5.34
N GLU A 18 12.40 -7.09 5.26
CA GLU A 18 12.59 -6.21 4.10
C GLU A 18 12.74 -6.97 2.77
N SER A 19 13.40 -8.13 2.79
CA SER A 19 13.53 -8.98 1.60
C SER A 19 12.19 -9.51 1.08
N GLU A 20 11.29 -9.92 1.98
CA GLU A 20 9.95 -10.40 1.63
C GLU A 20 9.04 -9.24 1.20
N ARG A 21 9.14 -8.11 1.89
CA ARG A 21 8.43 -6.88 1.53
C ARG A 21 8.76 -6.42 0.12
N LYS A 22 10.05 -6.35 -0.22
CA LYS A 22 10.51 -6.01 -1.57
C LYS A 22 9.95 -6.97 -2.62
N ARG A 23 10.00 -8.27 -2.34
CA ARG A 23 9.43 -9.30 -3.22
C ARG A 23 7.93 -9.11 -3.43
N ILE A 24 7.15 -8.81 -2.39
CA ILE A 24 5.70 -8.55 -2.49
C ILE A 24 5.42 -7.34 -3.37
N LEU A 25 6.19 -6.26 -3.20
CA LEU A 25 6.08 -5.05 -4.01
C LEU A 25 6.45 -5.30 -5.49
N ASP A 26 7.53 -6.02 -5.74
CA ASP A 26 7.96 -6.38 -7.09
C ASP A 26 6.87 -7.21 -7.80
N LEU A 27 6.26 -8.16 -7.08
CA LEU A 27 5.16 -8.98 -7.59
C LEU A 27 3.89 -8.17 -7.86
N SER A 28 3.63 -7.11 -7.09
CA SER A 28 2.46 -6.26 -7.30
C SER A 28 2.64 -5.30 -8.46
N GLN A 29 3.84 -4.76 -8.66
CA GLN A 29 4.17 -3.91 -9.80
C GLN A 29 4.20 -4.67 -11.13
N GLN A 30 4.53 -5.97 -11.11
CA GLN A 30 4.59 -6.82 -12.31
C GLN A 30 3.25 -7.48 -12.64
N TYR A 31 2.21 -7.27 -11.84
CA TYR A 31 0.91 -7.90 -12.07
C TYR A 31 0.19 -7.25 -13.26
N ASP A 32 0.02 -8.02 -14.34
CA ASP A 32 -0.74 -7.62 -15.52
C ASP A 32 -2.14 -8.28 -15.49
N PRO A 33 -3.24 -7.52 -15.34
CA PRO A 33 -4.59 -8.08 -15.34
C PRO A 33 -5.02 -8.70 -16.68
N ASP A 34 -4.47 -8.21 -17.80
CA ASP A 34 -4.81 -8.68 -19.15
C ASP A 34 -4.00 -9.93 -19.54
N ASN A 35 -2.83 -10.11 -18.91
CA ASN A 35 -1.99 -11.29 -19.04
C ASN A 35 -1.43 -11.76 -17.67
N PRO A 36 -2.29 -12.31 -16.79
CA PRO A 36 -1.91 -12.56 -15.40
C PRO A 36 -0.88 -13.68 -15.27
N PRO A 37 0.11 -13.52 -14.38
CA PRO A 37 1.05 -14.59 -14.09
C PRO A 37 0.34 -15.80 -13.45
N ALA A 38 1.00 -16.96 -13.46
CA ALA A 38 0.47 -18.17 -12.82
C ALA A 38 0.13 -17.97 -11.34
N TRP A 39 0.87 -17.09 -10.65
CA TRP A 39 0.55 -16.52 -9.35
C TRP A 39 1.22 -15.14 -9.23
N GLY A 40 0.64 -14.24 -8.43
CA GLY A 40 1.17 -12.89 -8.22
C GLY A 40 0.40 -12.15 -7.14
N VAL A 41 0.80 -10.91 -6.87
CA VAL A 41 0.14 -10.03 -5.90
C VAL A 41 -0.71 -9.04 -6.68
N SER A 42 -2.03 -9.26 -6.74
CA SER A 42 -2.92 -8.34 -7.48
C SER A 42 -3.23 -7.06 -6.70
N ALA A 43 -3.00 -7.05 -5.39
CA ALA A 43 -3.19 -5.91 -4.51
C ALA A 43 -2.36 -6.10 -3.23
N SER A 44 -1.83 -5.00 -2.71
CA SER A 44 -1.16 -4.93 -1.41
C SER A 44 -1.63 -3.68 -0.70
N SER A 45 -1.86 -3.79 0.61
CA SER A 45 -2.20 -2.65 1.47
C SER A 45 -1.27 -2.63 2.66
N THR A 46 -0.83 -1.43 3.07
CA THR A 46 0.00 -1.22 4.26
C THR A 46 -0.76 -0.46 5.33
N SER A 47 -0.42 -0.74 6.59
CA SER A 47 -1.03 -0.37 7.88
C SER A 47 -1.97 0.84 7.92
N ASP A 48 -1.62 1.95 7.27
CA ASP A 48 -2.35 3.21 7.37
C ASP A 48 -3.39 3.44 6.27
N GLU A 49 -3.61 2.52 5.34
CA GLU A 49 -4.54 2.77 4.23
C GLU A 49 -5.98 2.96 4.69
N ILE A 50 -6.43 2.17 5.66
CA ILE A 50 -7.75 2.34 6.28
C ILE A 50 -7.81 3.69 7.00
N ARG A 51 -6.78 4.03 7.77
CA ARG A 51 -6.71 5.30 8.51
C ARG A 51 -6.68 6.52 7.59
N ARG A 52 -5.98 6.43 6.45
CA ARG A 52 -5.97 7.50 5.44
C ARG A 52 -7.33 7.69 4.79
N ILE A 53 -8.06 6.61 4.51
CA ILE A 53 -9.43 6.69 3.98
C ILE A 53 -10.33 7.39 4.99
N GLU A 54 -10.28 7.00 6.26
CA GLU A 54 -11.03 7.67 7.33
C GLU A 54 -10.73 9.17 7.40
N LEU A 55 -9.45 9.56 7.31
CA LEU A 55 -9.04 10.97 7.33
C LEU A 55 -9.51 11.76 6.10
N ILE A 56 -9.59 11.12 4.93
CA ILE A 56 -10.13 11.74 3.71
C ILE A 56 -11.64 11.94 3.86
N GLU A 57 -12.35 10.95 4.41
CA GLU A 57 -13.79 11.04 4.68
C GLU A 57 -14.09 12.15 5.70
N GLU A 58 -13.34 12.20 6.81
CA GLU A 58 -13.47 13.26 7.83
C GLU A 58 -13.21 14.66 7.26
N ALA A 59 -12.15 14.82 6.46
CA ALA A 59 -11.85 16.09 5.79
C ALA A 59 -12.94 16.49 4.78
N HIS A 60 -13.58 15.52 4.12
CA HIS A 60 -14.71 15.79 3.23
C HIS A 60 -15.97 16.23 3.99
N GLU A 61 -16.27 15.61 5.11
CA GLU A 61 -17.42 15.98 5.98
C GLU A 61 -17.26 17.40 6.56
N LEU A 62 -16.03 17.83 6.81
CA LEU A 62 -15.70 19.14 7.36
C LEU A 62 -15.50 20.24 6.28
N ASP A 63 -15.63 19.91 5.00
CA ASP A 63 -15.35 20.79 3.85
C ASP A 63 -13.89 21.31 3.84
N GLU A 64 -12.97 20.56 4.46
CA GLU A 64 -11.54 20.84 4.53
C GLU A 64 -10.79 20.20 3.34
N ILE A 65 -11.11 20.66 2.14
CA ILE A 65 -10.60 20.07 0.88
C ILE A 65 -9.06 20.08 0.81
N ASP A 66 -8.41 21.10 1.37
CA ASP A 66 -6.95 21.20 1.42
C ASP A 66 -6.33 20.09 2.31
N LEU A 67 -7.01 19.69 3.37
CA LEU A 67 -6.60 18.57 4.24
C LEU A 67 -6.79 17.24 3.52
N ALA A 68 -7.92 17.04 2.84
CA ALA A 68 -8.16 15.83 2.04
C ALA A 68 -7.09 15.68 0.93
N ALA A 69 -6.78 16.78 0.22
CA ALA A 69 -5.72 16.81 -0.78
C ALA A 69 -4.34 16.49 -0.18
N THR A 70 -4.06 16.98 1.02
CA THR A 70 -2.82 16.66 1.75
C THR A 70 -2.74 15.17 2.09
N VAL A 71 -3.80 14.56 2.62
CA VAL A 71 -3.83 13.13 2.98
C VAL A 71 -3.75 12.23 1.74
N ILE A 72 -4.38 12.61 0.62
CA ILE A 72 -4.25 11.91 -0.66
C ILE A 72 -2.83 12.03 -1.22
N ALA A 73 -2.21 13.20 -1.09
CA ALA A 73 -0.85 13.48 -1.56
C ALA A 73 0.23 12.98 -0.58
N MET A 74 -0.14 12.55 0.63
CA MET A 74 0.80 11.87 1.51
C MET A 74 1.30 10.66 0.72
N PRO A 75 2.62 10.57 0.48
CA PRO A 75 3.16 9.33 -0.07
C PRO A 75 2.64 8.21 0.83
N VAL A 76 2.23 7.09 0.24
CA VAL A 76 2.14 5.86 1.01
C VAL A 76 3.50 5.76 1.66
N VAL A 77 3.58 6.05 2.97
CA VAL A 77 4.83 6.00 3.70
C VAL A 77 5.14 4.52 3.81
N ASN A 78 5.70 3.98 2.74
CA ASN A 78 6.82 3.10 2.88
C ASN A 78 7.86 3.95 3.59
N HIS A 79 8.24 3.59 4.81
CA HIS A 79 9.25 4.28 5.60
C HIS A 79 10.65 4.37 4.91
N ASP A 80 10.76 4.12 3.60
CA ASP A 80 12.01 3.88 2.86
C ASP A 80 12.27 4.76 1.64
N THR A 81 11.45 5.75 1.30
CA THR A 81 11.95 6.79 0.38
C THR A 81 12.83 7.75 1.16
N GLN A 82 14.07 7.33 1.42
CA GLN A 82 15.18 8.25 1.70
C GLN A 82 15.24 9.25 0.53
N LEU A 83 15.09 10.53 0.87
CA LEU A 83 15.43 11.64 -0.02
C LEU A 83 16.93 11.56 -0.34
N PRO A 84 17.37 11.76 -1.60
CA PRO A 84 18.79 11.94 -1.88
C PRO A 84 19.28 13.24 -1.25
N GLU A 85 20.47 13.20 -0.64
CA GLU A 85 21.20 14.36 -0.08
C GLU A 85 21.48 15.46 -1.13
#